data_AF-M2Y7T9-F1
#
_entry.id   AF-M2Y7T9-F1
#
_cell.length_a   1.000
_cell.length_b   1.000
_cell.length_c   1.000
_cell.angle_alpha   90.00
_cell.angle_beta   90.00
_cell.angle_gamma   90.00
#
_symmetry.space_group_name_H-M   'P 1'
#
loop_
_entity.id
_entity.type
_entity.pdbx_description
1 polymer ?
#
loop_
_entity_poly.entity_id
_entity_poly.type
_entity_poly.pdbx_seq_one_letter_code
_entity_poly.pdbx_strand_id
1 'polypeptide(L)'
;MNNSKQEVKEGRKAELYFGKKLEREFAWLLRSATYIPIVPAIMYGFGDVCQPRRDSVTLLETYVIDFIVDLVEKCSEVAHERKRERPDINDLKFVIRKDKKKLNRVHYLLRMKRIIDRSRFAVDRHMLPLK
;
A
#
# COMPACT_ATOMS: atom_id res chain seq x y z
N MET A 1 10.09 -37.22 -18.58
CA MET A 1 10.74 -35.97 -18.12
C MET A 1 9.86 -34.71 -18.26
N ASN A 2 8.56 -34.83 -18.56
CA ASN A 2 7.69 -33.67 -18.88
C ASN A 2 6.64 -33.33 -17.80
N ASN A 3 6.29 -34.24 -16.88
CA ASN A 3 5.22 -33.99 -15.91
C ASN A 3 5.59 -32.98 -14.80
N SER A 4 6.83 -32.96 -14.33
CA SER A 4 7.25 -32.08 -13.23
C SER A 4 7.29 -30.59 -13.59
N LYS A 5 7.46 -30.26 -14.88
CA LYS A 5 7.41 -28.86 -15.36
C LYS A 5 5.97 -28.39 -15.62
N GLN A 6 5.02 -29.31 -15.73
CA GLN A 6 3.62 -29.03 -16.05
C GLN A 6 2.81 -28.82 -14.77
N GLU A 7 3.01 -29.66 -13.75
CA GLU A 7 2.41 -29.51 -12.41
C GLU A 7 2.84 -28.20 -11.73
N VAL A 8 4.10 -27.81 -11.89
CA VAL A 8 4.61 -26.54 -11.33
C VAL A 8 4.02 -25.31 -12.05
N LYS A 9 3.58 -25.44 -13.30
CA LYS A 9 2.91 -24.36 -14.05
C LYS A 9 1.41 -24.30 -13.73
N GLU A 10 0.79 -25.45 -13.47
CA GLU A 10 -0.61 -25.54 -13.05
C GLU A 10 -0.82 -25.11 -11.60
N GLY A 11 0.09 -25.47 -10.67
CA GLY A 11 0.10 -24.97 -9.30
C GLY A 11 0.29 -23.46 -9.21
N ARG A 12 1.20 -22.88 -10.02
CA ARG A 12 1.37 -21.42 -10.13
C ARG A 12 0.17 -20.70 -10.73
N LYS A 13 -0.55 -21.34 -11.64
CA LYS A 13 -1.84 -20.83 -12.12
C LYS A 13 -2.90 -20.91 -11.01
N ALA A 14 -2.98 -22.02 -10.27
CA ALA A 14 -3.97 -22.21 -9.22
C ALA A 14 -3.79 -21.24 -8.04
N GLU A 15 -2.56 -20.92 -7.62
CA GLU A 15 -2.29 -19.87 -6.61
C GLU A 15 -2.65 -18.47 -7.13
N LEU A 16 -2.38 -18.18 -8.40
CA LEU A 16 -2.79 -16.94 -9.07
C LEU A 16 -4.32 -16.85 -9.21
N TYR A 17 -5.02 -17.96 -9.49
CA TYR A 17 -6.47 -18.05 -9.55
C TYR A 17 -7.12 -17.99 -8.16
N PHE A 18 -6.47 -18.51 -7.12
CA PHE A 18 -6.98 -18.43 -5.74
C PHE A 18 -6.87 -16.99 -5.21
N GLY A 19 -5.75 -16.31 -5.47
CA GLY A 19 -5.62 -14.87 -5.20
C GLY A 19 -6.65 -14.03 -5.95
N LYS A 20 -6.82 -14.26 -7.27
CA LYS A 20 -7.76 -13.50 -8.12
C LYS A 20 -9.24 -13.79 -7.85
N LYS A 21 -9.59 -15.00 -7.37
CA LYS A 21 -10.97 -15.36 -7.02
C LYS A 21 -11.36 -14.82 -5.64
N LEU A 22 -10.41 -14.78 -4.69
CA LEU A 22 -10.62 -14.15 -3.39
C LEU A 22 -10.75 -12.63 -3.53
N GLU A 23 -10.02 -11.97 -4.44
CA GLU A 23 -10.12 -10.52 -4.64
C GLU A 23 -11.49 -10.03 -5.13
N ARG A 24 -12.19 -10.76 -6.01
CA ARG A 24 -13.53 -10.31 -6.47
C ARG A 24 -14.63 -10.55 -5.44
N GLU A 25 -14.51 -11.61 -4.64
CA GLU A 25 -15.49 -11.96 -3.61
C GLU A 25 -15.20 -11.25 -2.26
N PHE A 26 -13.98 -10.80 -1.98
CA PHE A 26 -13.66 -10.05 -0.74
C PHE A 26 -13.55 -8.53 -0.96
N ALA A 27 -13.45 -8.05 -2.20
CA ALA A 27 -13.61 -6.63 -2.52
C ALA A 27 -14.95 -6.09 -2.00
N TRP A 28 -16.03 -6.89 -2.05
CA TRP A 28 -17.30 -6.48 -1.45
C TRP A 28 -17.20 -6.35 0.08
N LEU A 29 -16.36 -7.15 0.75
CA LEU A 29 -16.20 -7.18 2.21
C LEU A 29 -15.41 -5.96 2.71
N LEU A 30 -14.42 -5.49 1.94
CA LEU A 30 -13.77 -4.20 2.18
C LEU A 30 -14.67 -3.00 1.81
N ARG A 31 -15.55 -3.16 0.81
CA ARG A 31 -16.47 -2.11 0.34
C ARG A 31 -17.75 -1.95 1.17
N SER A 32 -18.10 -2.91 2.03
CA SER A 32 -19.41 -2.93 2.68
C SER A 32 -19.55 -1.97 3.86
N ALA A 33 -18.47 -1.49 4.48
CA ALA A 33 -18.56 -0.46 5.53
C ALA A 33 -17.20 0.12 5.98
N THR A 34 -16.34 0.61 5.08
CA THR A 34 -15.10 1.26 5.52
C THR A 34 -15.19 2.77 5.34
N TYR A 35 -15.72 3.47 6.36
CA TYR A 35 -15.56 4.91 6.45
C TYR A 35 -14.09 5.21 6.73
N ILE A 36 -13.44 5.95 5.82
CA ILE A 36 -12.06 6.39 6.00
C ILE A 36 -12.11 7.83 6.51
N PRO A 37 -11.98 8.06 7.83
CA PRO A 37 -12.23 9.36 8.44
C PRO A 37 -11.28 10.47 7.95
N ILE A 38 -10.15 10.10 7.34
CA ILE A 38 -9.18 11.06 6.82
C ILE A 38 -9.54 11.59 5.42
N VAL A 39 -10.43 10.94 4.66
CA VAL A 39 -10.75 11.36 3.28
C VAL A 39 -11.34 12.77 3.21
N PRO A 40 -12.33 13.16 4.04
CA PRO A 40 -12.83 14.55 4.04
C PRO A 40 -11.74 15.59 4.35
N ALA A 41 -10.84 15.29 5.29
CA ALA A 41 -9.73 16.17 5.64
C ALA A 41 -8.71 16.28 4.50
N ILE A 42 -8.46 15.19 3.78
CA ILE A 42 -7.63 15.20 2.56
C ILE A 42 -8.31 16.05 1.49
N MET A 43 -9.61 15.85 1.23
CA MET A 43 -10.38 16.63 0.24
C MET A 43 -10.26 18.14 0.54
N TYR A 44 -10.47 18.54 1.79
CA TYR A 44 -10.28 19.92 2.23
C TYR A 44 -8.84 20.41 2.02
N GLY A 45 -7.83 19.59 2.36
CA GLY A 45 -6.43 19.90 2.11
C GLY A 45 -6.04 20.05 0.63
N PHE A 46 -6.83 19.47 -0.28
CA PHE A 46 -6.70 19.65 -1.73
C PHE A 46 -7.56 20.81 -2.28
N GLY A 47 -8.28 21.54 -1.41
CA GLY A 47 -9.05 22.73 -1.77
C GLY A 47 -10.55 22.52 -1.92
N ASP A 48 -11.08 21.36 -1.51
CA ASP A 48 -12.53 21.13 -1.43
C ASP A 48 -13.14 21.87 -0.22
N VAL A 49 -14.46 21.84 -0.07
CA VAL A 49 -15.16 22.41 1.08
C VAL A 49 -14.88 21.63 2.38
N CYS A 50 -14.99 22.31 3.52
CA CYS A 50 -14.72 21.71 4.85
C CYS A 50 -15.64 20.52 5.18
N GLN A 51 -16.87 20.54 4.66
CA GLN A 51 -17.85 19.46 4.82
C GLN A 51 -18.33 19.00 3.44
N PRO A 52 -17.56 18.15 2.75
CA PRO A 52 -17.95 17.65 1.44
C PRO A 52 -19.16 16.73 1.53
N ARG A 53 -19.92 16.62 0.44
CA ARG A 53 -21.12 15.76 0.39
C ARG A 53 -20.73 14.30 0.63
N ARG A 54 -21.51 13.59 1.44
CA ARG A 54 -21.25 12.17 1.79
C ARG A 54 -21.05 11.29 0.57
N ASP A 55 -21.90 11.40 -0.45
CA ASP A 55 -21.78 10.57 -1.65
C ASP A 55 -20.44 10.76 -2.38
N SER A 56 -19.92 12.00 -2.39
CA SER A 56 -18.62 12.32 -2.98
C SER A 56 -17.48 11.72 -2.17
N VAL A 57 -17.57 11.76 -0.85
CA VAL A 57 -16.60 11.11 0.06
C VAL A 57 -16.61 9.60 -0.18
N THR A 58 -17.77 8.95 -0.15
CA THR A 58 -17.91 7.50 -0.35
C THR A 58 -17.37 7.06 -1.70
N LEU A 59 -17.64 7.83 -2.75
CA LEU A 59 -17.13 7.55 -4.09
C LEU A 59 -15.61 7.65 -4.13
N LEU A 60 -15.04 8.71 -3.55
CA LEU A 60 -13.59 8.90 -3.49
C LEU A 60 -12.91 7.81 -2.66
N GLU A 61 -13.51 7.42 -1.52
CA GLU A 61 -13.06 6.31 -0.69
C GLU A 61 -12.96 5.02 -1.51
N THR A 62 -14.00 4.72 -2.29
CA THR A 62 -14.02 3.53 -3.16
C THR A 62 -12.87 3.56 -4.17
N TYR A 63 -12.66 4.69 -4.85
CA TYR A 63 -11.56 4.83 -5.81
C TYR A 63 -10.17 4.72 -5.16
N VAL A 64 -10.01 5.27 -3.95
CA VAL A 64 -8.74 5.19 -3.23
C VAL A 64 -8.44 3.76 -2.80
N ILE A 65 -9.44 3.02 -2.31
CA ILE A 65 -9.29 1.61 -1.95
C ILE A 65 -8.88 0.79 -3.17
N ASP A 66 -9.62 0.92 -4.27
CA ASP A 66 -9.33 0.22 -5.52
C ASP A 66 -7.90 0.50 -6.00
N PHE A 67 -7.48 1.78 -5.97
CA PHE A 67 -6.11 2.16 -6.33
C PHE A 67 -5.04 1.51 -5.44
N ILE A 68 -5.27 1.44 -4.12
CA ILE A 68 -4.32 0.84 -3.17
C ILE A 68 -4.23 -0.67 -3.40
N VAL A 69 -5.37 -1.35 -3.60
CA VAL A 69 -5.41 -2.79 -3.89
C VAL A 69 -4.62 -3.10 -5.15
N ASP A 70 -4.92 -2.42 -6.27
CA ASP A 70 -4.20 -2.57 -7.54
C ASP A 70 -2.69 -2.31 -7.41
N LEU A 71 -2.32 -1.35 -6.56
CA LEU A 71 -0.91 -1.00 -6.33
C LEU A 71 -0.20 -2.10 -5.55
N VAL A 72 -0.84 -2.65 -4.52
CA VAL A 72 -0.28 -3.73 -3.68
C VAL A 72 -0.21 -5.05 -4.44
N GLU A 73 -1.20 -5.36 -5.29
CA GLU A 73 -1.18 -6.55 -6.16
C GLU A 73 0.09 -6.52 -7.04
N LYS A 74 0.34 -5.40 -7.74
CA LYS A 74 1.56 -5.20 -8.55
C LYS A 74 2.85 -5.32 -7.72
N CYS A 75 2.85 -4.85 -6.48
CA CYS A 75 4.01 -5.01 -5.60
C CYS A 75 4.21 -6.49 -5.22
N SER A 76 3.13 -7.22 -4.99
CA SER A 76 3.13 -8.65 -4.68
C SER A 76 3.65 -9.48 -5.85
N GLU A 77 3.24 -9.16 -7.08
CA GLU A 77 3.77 -9.79 -8.30
C GLU A 77 5.30 -9.64 -8.39
N VAL A 78 5.82 -8.43 -8.16
CA VAL A 78 7.27 -8.16 -8.17
C VAL A 78 7.99 -8.91 -7.04
N ALA A 79 7.37 -9.02 -5.86
CA ALA A 79 7.93 -9.78 -4.75
C ALA A 79 7.99 -11.29 -5.07
N HIS A 80 6.93 -11.82 -5.69
CA HIS A 80 6.83 -13.21 -6.10
C HIS A 80 7.86 -13.55 -7.19
N GLU A 81 8.05 -12.67 -8.19
CA GLU A 81 9.14 -12.80 -9.18
C GLU A 81 10.52 -12.87 -8.52
N ARG A 82 10.69 -12.16 -7.39
CA ARG A 82 11.90 -12.17 -6.55
C ARG A 82 11.94 -13.31 -5.53
N LYS A 83 11.04 -14.29 -5.63
CA LYS A 83 10.91 -15.45 -4.73
C LYS A 83 10.66 -15.06 -3.26
N ARG A 84 9.94 -13.96 -3.02
CA ARG A 84 9.49 -13.52 -1.70
C ARG A 84 7.98 -13.63 -1.60
N GLU A 85 7.51 -14.04 -0.43
CA GLU A 85 6.08 -14.17 -0.12
C GLU A 85 5.43 -12.81 0.16
N ARG A 86 6.17 -11.86 0.72
CA ARG A 86 5.66 -10.53 1.10
C ARG A 86 6.39 -9.40 0.36
N PRO A 87 5.65 -8.37 -0.10
CA PRO A 87 6.24 -7.19 -0.72
C PRO A 87 6.99 -6.32 0.29
N ASP A 88 8.06 -5.70 -0.19
CA ASP A 88 8.87 -4.72 0.54
C ASP A 88 8.79 -3.33 -0.13
N ILE A 89 9.26 -2.30 0.56
CA ILE A 89 9.35 -0.91 0.08
C ILE A 89 10.09 -0.84 -1.27
N ASN A 90 11.06 -1.71 -1.51
CA ASN A 90 11.79 -1.75 -2.77
C ASN A 90 10.94 -2.24 -3.95
N ASP A 91 9.92 -3.06 -3.71
CA ASP A 91 8.95 -3.47 -4.73
C ASP A 91 8.02 -2.32 -5.06
N LEU A 92 7.55 -1.59 -4.05
CA LEU A 92 6.75 -0.37 -4.26
C LEU A 92 7.51 0.67 -5.08
N LYS A 93 8.78 0.95 -4.73
CA LYS A 93 9.65 1.85 -5.50
C LYS A 93 9.80 1.40 -6.95
N PHE A 94 9.91 0.09 -7.18
CA PHE A 94 10.01 -0.46 -8.52
C PHE A 94 8.71 -0.27 -9.32
N VAL A 95 7.54 -0.51 -8.71
CA VAL A 95 6.24 -0.30 -9.36
C VAL A 95 6.05 1.16 -9.76
N ILE A 96 6.39 2.11 -8.88
CA ILE A 96 6.22 3.56 -9.15
C ILE A 96 7.39 4.21 -9.91
N ARG A 97 8.41 3.44 -10.34
CA ARG A 97 9.68 3.98 -10.88
C ARG A 97 9.54 4.96 -12.05
N LYS A 98 8.45 4.84 -12.81
CA LYS A 98 8.17 5.70 -13.97
C LYS A 98 7.69 7.10 -13.55
N ASP A 99 7.07 7.23 -12.37
CA ASP A 99 6.60 8.50 -11.83
C ASP A 99 7.68 9.10 -10.90
N LYS A 100 8.55 9.93 -11.50
CA LYS A 100 9.65 10.57 -10.77
C LYS A 100 9.16 11.43 -9.59
N LYS A 101 8.00 12.08 -9.70
CA LYS A 101 7.47 12.94 -8.63
C LYS A 101 7.08 12.11 -7.42
N LYS A 102 6.31 11.03 -7.62
CA LYS A 102 5.91 10.11 -6.55
C LYS A 102 7.13 9.42 -5.94
N LEU A 103 8.07 8.96 -6.77
CA LEU A 103 9.28 8.29 -6.28
C LEU A 103 10.13 9.22 -5.40
N ASN A 104 10.38 10.45 -5.84
CA ASN A 104 11.11 11.44 -5.06
C ASN A 104 10.41 11.77 -3.73
N ARG A 105 9.07 11.88 -3.76
CA ARG A 105 8.29 12.09 -2.55
C ARG A 105 8.45 10.94 -1.55
N VAL A 106 8.42 9.69 -2.01
CA VAL A 106 8.66 8.51 -1.15
C VAL A 106 10.06 8.56 -0.55
N HIS A 107 11.09 8.86 -1.33
CA HIS A 107 12.46 9.00 -0.82
C HIS A 107 12.56 10.07 0.27
N TYR A 108 11.96 11.23 0.04
CA TYR A 108 11.91 12.32 1.01
C TYR A 108 11.21 11.90 2.31
N LEU A 109 10.02 11.32 2.22
CA LEU A 109 9.23 10.91 3.40
C LEU A 109 9.96 9.85 4.24
N LEU A 110 10.58 8.86 3.61
CA LEU A 110 11.39 7.85 4.31
C LEU A 110 12.61 8.46 5.01
N ARG A 111 13.26 9.44 4.36
CA ARG A 111 14.38 10.18 4.96
C ARG A 111 13.91 11.00 6.17
N MET A 112 12.81 11.73 6.04
CA MET A 112 12.28 12.57 7.12
C MET A 112 11.83 11.74 8.31
N LYS A 113 11.14 10.61 8.07
CA LYS A 113 10.77 9.66 9.12
C LYS A 113 12.01 9.21 9.91
N ARG A 114 13.08 8.81 9.22
CA ARG A 114 14.34 8.42 9.87
C ARG A 114 14.94 9.54 10.73
N ILE A 115 14.86 10.79 10.27
CA ILE A 115 15.35 11.94 11.05
C ILE A 115 14.52 12.13 12.31
N ILE A 116 13.18 12.13 12.19
CA ILE A 116 12.26 12.27 13.33
C ILE A 116 12.49 11.16 14.36
N ASP A 117 12.58 9.91 13.90
CA ASP A 117 12.79 8.76 14.77
C ASP A 117 14.14 8.84 15.51
N ARG A 118 15.20 9.29 14.81
CA ARG A 118 16.51 9.52 15.44
C ARG A 118 16.48 10.67 16.44
N SER A 119 15.77 11.75 16.15
CA SER A 119 15.62 12.89 17.05
C SER A 119 14.87 12.50 18.33
N ARG A 120 13.77 11.74 18.21
CA ARG A 120 13.02 11.22 19.37
C ARG A 120 13.92 10.37 20.28
N PHE A 121 14.67 9.45 19.67
CA PHE A 121 15.58 8.59 20.42
C PHE A 121 16.70 9.36 21.15
N ALA A 122 17.21 10.45 20.57
CA ALA A 122 18.20 11.30 21.22
C ALA A 122 17.62 12.06 22.42
N VAL A 123 16.37 12.54 22.32
CA VAL A 123 15.65 13.19 23.43
C VAL A 123 15.46 12.21 24.59
N ASP A 124 14.98 10.99 24.30
CA ASP A 124 14.75 9.97 25.33
C ASP A 124 16.03 9.59 26.10
N ARG A 125 17.19 9.54 25.41
CA ARG A 125 18.48 9.28 26.08
C ARG A 125 18.97 10.42 26.96
N HIS A 126 18.73 11.68 26.57
CA HIS A 126 19.17 12.84 27.34
C HIS A 126 18.26 13.14 28.55
N MET A 127 17.11 12.46 28.68
CA MET A 127 16.20 12.55 29.83
C MET A 127 16.43 11.48 30.92
N LEU A 128 17.50 10.68 30.85
CA LEU A 128 17.87 9.81 31.98
C LEU A 128 18.36 10.69 33.14
N PRO A 129 17.80 10.56 34.36
CA PRO A 129 18.25 11.34 35.49
C PRO A 129 19.72 10.99 35.77
N LEU A 130 20.55 12.02 35.88
CA LEU A 130 21.88 11.89 36.46
C LEU A 130 21.67 11.27 37.85
N LYS A 131 22.15 10.04 38.03
CA LYS A 131 22.29 9.41 39.34
C LYS A 131 23.29 10.20 40.19
#